data_AF-A0A955K2R8-F1
#
_entry.id   AF-A0A955K2R8-F1
#
_cell.length_a   1.000
_cell.length_b   1.000
_cell.length_c   1.000
_cell.angle_alpha   90.00
_cell.angle_beta   90.00
_cell.angle_gamma   90.00
#
_symmetry.space_group_name_H-M   'P 1'
#
loop_
_entity.id
_entity.type
_entity.pdbx_description
1 polymer ?
#
loop_
_entity_poly.entity_id
_entity_poly.type
_entity_poly.pdbx_seq_one_letter_code
_entity_poly.pdbx_strand_id
1 'polypeptide(L)'
;MTTTTIALIIAALVVGGAVFIWFILRSEKTEQSGRDIDTQLANTAKTGVDKIFDEEFREELRNRGRLHFEKIIGENAMFLQQDLRLTTTQLNEYMKTEIKRTLQSEFSKYEESITTAKDLALESIEKTQAVIEQQRLVLEKQMTDEAAAEKARMLSSFEKNMADIVNHYILEAIGNEIDLTVQLDYIFGYLEENKQAIMEDIKSGS
;
A
#
# COMPACT_ATOMS: atom_id res chain seq x y z
N MET A 1 -78.17 -35.44 107.54
CA MET A 1 -76.90 -36.03 107.08
C MET A 1 -76.43 -37.02 108.13
N THR A 2 -76.17 -38.26 107.74
CA THR A 2 -75.78 -39.34 108.67
C THR A 2 -74.28 -39.28 108.95
N THR A 3 -73.87 -39.49 110.19
CA THR A 3 -72.48 -39.45 110.68
C THR A 3 -71.49 -40.31 109.88
N THR A 4 -71.98 -41.28 109.13
CA THR A 4 -71.22 -42.13 108.21
C THR A 4 -70.61 -41.39 107.01
N THR A 5 -71.24 -40.31 106.52
CA THR A 5 -70.71 -39.59 105.34
C THR A 5 -69.51 -38.70 105.69
N ILE A 6 -69.47 -38.16 106.91
CA ILE A 6 -68.35 -37.32 107.36
C ILE A 6 -67.07 -38.16 107.55
N ALA A 7 -67.20 -39.39 108.07
CA ALA A 7 -66.07 -40.29 108.24
C ALA A 7 -65.40 -40.69 106.91
N LEU A 8 -66.19 -40.89 105.85
CA LEU A 8 -65.66 -41.22 104.52
C LEU A 8 -64.89 -40.07 103.87
N ILE A 9 -65.33 -38.82 104.07
CA ILE A 9 -64.66 -37.65 103.50
C ILE A 9 -63.30 -37.41 104.18
N ILE A 10 -63.22 -37.60 105.50
CA ILE A 10 -61.96 -37.46 106.25
C ILE A 10 -60.96 -38.55 105.82
N ALA A 11 -61.42 -39.79 105.65
CA ALA A 11 -60.57 -40.88 105.17
C ALA A 11 -60.01 -40.61 103.76
N ALA A 12 -60.82 -40.07 102.85
CA ALA A 12 -60.39 -39.71 101.50
C ALA A 12 -59.33 -38.59 101.49
N LEU A 13 -59.47 -37.60 102.37
CA LEU A 13 -58.51 -36.49 102.49
C LEU A 13 -57.13 -36.96 103.00
N VAL A 14 -57.10 -37.88 103.96
CA VAL A 14 -55.83 -38.41 104.50
C VAL A 14 -55.08 -39.24 103.46
N VAL A 15 -55.80 -40.07 102.69
CA VAL A 15 -55.19 -40.86 101.61
C VAL A 15 -54.67 -39.96 100.49
N GLY A 16 -55.44 -38.94 100.10
CA GLY A 16 -55.00 -37.95 99.10
C GLY A 16 -53.72 -37.21 99.54
N GLY A 17 -53.66 -36.80 100.81
CA GLY A 17 -52.48 -36.15 101.38
C GLY A 17 -51.23 -37.07 101.39
N ALA A 18 -51.40 -38.34 101.76
CA ALA A 18 -50.30 -39.29 101.81
C ALA A 18 -49.71 -39.59 100.42
N VAL A 19 -50.56 -39.69 99.38
CA VAL A 19 -50.12 -39.89 97.99
C VAL A 19 -49.33 -38.69 97.48
N PHE A 20 -49.76 -37.47 97.82
CA PHE A 20 -49.07 -36.25 97.40
C PHE A 20 -47.68 -36.13 98.04
N ILE A 21 -47.55 -36.46 99.33
CA ILE A 21 -46.26 -36.46 100.03
C ILE A 21 -45.32 -37.54 99.46
N TRP A 22 -45.85 -38.73 99.13
CA TRP A 22 -45.06 -39.78 98.50
C TRP A 22 -44.54 -39.38 97.11
N PHE A 23 -45.35 -38.67 96.32
CA PHE A 23 -44.95 -38.21 95.00
C PHE A 23 -43.85 -37.14 95.07
N ILE A 24 -43.90 -36.24 96.07
CA ILE A 24 -42.84 -35.25 96.30
C ILE A 24 -41.54 -35.91 96.77
N LEU A 25 -41.62 -36.91 97.65
CA LEU A 25 -40.43 -37.62 98.15
C LEU A 25 -39.76 -38.52 97.10
N ARG A 26 -40.51 -39.04 96.12
CA ARG A 26 -39.97 -39.88 95.05
C ARG A 26 -39.39 -39.08 93.87
N SER A 27 -39.59 -37.77 93.83
CA SER A 27 -39.02 -36.92 92.78
C SER A 27 -37.52 -36.69 93.01
N GLU A 28 -36.72 -37.74 92.85
CA GLU A 28 -35.28 -37.64 92.68
C GLU A 28 -34.99 -36.69 91.52
N LYS A 29 -34.26 -35.61 91.80
CA LYS A 29 -33.77 -34.67 90.82
C LYS A 29 -32.78 -35.38 89.90
N THR A 30 -33.21 -35.71 88.69
CA THR A 30 -32.30 -36.10 87.61
C THR A 30 -31.56 -34.86 87.11
N GLU A 31 -30.46 -34.48 87.77
CA GLU A 31 -29.51 -33.52 87.21
C GLU A 31 -28.79 -34.15 86.02
N GLN A 32 -29.25 -33.87 84.81
CA GLN A 32 -28.46 -34.09 83.60
C GLN A 32 -27.27 -33.12 83.62
N SER A 33 -26.07 -33.66 83.81
CA SER A 33 -24.80 -32.92 83.76
C SER A 33 -24.65 -32.24 82.39
N GLY A 34 -24.29 -30.95 82.35
CA GLY A 34 -24.16 -30.16 81.11
C GLY A 34 -23.25 -30.78 80.04
N ARG A 35 -22.36 -31.71 80.43
CA ARG A 35 -21.53 -32.51 79.50
C ARG A 35 -22.33 -33.43 78.56
N ASP A 36 -23.49 -33.93 78.98
CA ASP A 36 -24.35 -34.79 78.14
C ASP A 36 -25.17 -33.96 77.14
N ILE A 37 -25.51 -32.73 77.49
CA ILE A 37 -26.21 -31.81 76.59
C ILE A 37 -25.26 -31.33 75.48
N ASP A 38 -24.02 -31.01 75.83
CA ASP A 38 -23.00 -30.58 74.85
C ASP A 38 -22.63 -31.70 73.86
N THR A 39 -22.51 -32.95 74.32
CA THR A 39 -22.25 -34.09 73.43
C THR A 39 -23.46 -34.43 72.55
N GLN A 40 -24.69 -34.31 73.06
CA GLN A 40 -25.88 -34.48 72.24
C GLN A 40 -26.02 -33.36 71.20
N LEU A 41 -25.79 -32.10 71.57
CA LEU A 41 -25.82 -30.97 70.65
C LEU A 41 -24.75 -31.08 69.57
N ALA A 42 -23.53 -31.48 69.94
CA ALA A 42 -22.45 -31.72 68.99
C ALA A 42 -22.77 -32.87 68.02
N ASN A 43 -23.38 -33.95 68.51
CA ASN A 43 -23.80 -35.08 67.67
C ASN A 43 -24.96 -34.69 66.75
N THR A 44 -25.97 -33.96 67.24
CA THR A 44 -27.08 -33.47 66.41
C THR A 44 -26.60 -32.45 65.36
N ALA A 45 -25.68 -31.56 65.71
CA ALA A 45 -25.05 -30.65 64.77
C ALA A 45 -24.26 -31.41 63.69
N LYS A 46 -23.50 -32.44 64.08
CA LYS A 46 -22.75 -33.28 63.14
C LYS A 46 -23.67 -34.05 62.18
N THR A 47 -24.72 -34.69 62.70
CA THR A 47 -25.73 -35.38 61.87
C THR A 47 -26.52 -34.40 61.00
N GLY A 48 -26.76 -33.18 61.48
CA GLY A 48 -27.40 -32.11 60.72
C GLY A 48 -26.52 -31.64 59.55
N VAL A 49 -25.23 -31.43 59.78
CA VAL A 49 -24.26 -31.08 58.73
C VAL A 49 -24.12 -32.19 57.69
N ASP A 50 -24.07 -33.45 58.12
CA ASP A 50 -23.97 -34.59 57.21
C ASP A 50 -25.24 -34.78 56.35
N LYS A 51 -26.41 -34.36 56.84
CA LYS A 51 -27.67 -34.33 56.05
C LYS A 51 -27.80 -33.10 55.15
N ILE A 52 -27.23 -31.96 55.53
CA ILE A 52 -27.24 -30.73 54.72
C ILE A 52 -26.24 -30.84 53.55
N PHE A 53 -25.15 -31.57 53.73
CA PHE A 53 -24.14 -31.86 52.71
C PHE A 53 -24.10 -33.35 52.37
N ASP A 54 -25.28 -33.92 52.15
CA ASP A 54 -25.43 -35.29 51.72
C ASP A 54 -24.87 -35.51 50.30
N GLU A 55 -24.77 -36.78 49.91
CA GLU A 55 -24.23 -37.15 48.59
C GLU A 55 -25.09 -36.57 47.46
N GLU A 56 -26.41 -36.46 47.65
CA GLU A 56 -27.35 -35.88 46.69
C GLU A 56 -27.06 -34.40 46.43
N PHE A 57 -26.87 -33.59 47.48
CA PHE A 57 -26.49 -32.18 47.36
C PHE A 57 -25.13 -32.01 46.67
N ARG A 58 -24.15 -32.88 46.97
CA ARG A 58 -22.83 -32.84 46.32
C ARG A 58 -22.93 -33.19 44.84
N GLU A 59 -23.77 -34.16 44.49
CA GLU A 59 -24.04 -34.52 43.10
C GLU A 59 -24.79 -33.42 42.34
N GLU A 60 -25.78 -32.78 42.97
CA GLU A 60 -26.49 -31.64 42.37
C GLU A 60 -25.55 -30.46 42.19
N LEU A 61 -24.72 -30.13 43.18
CA LEU A 61 -23.72 -29.07 43.07
C LEU A 61 -22.70 -29.36 41.96
N ARG A 62 -22.24 -30.61 41.85
CA ARG A 62 -21.35 -31.05 40.76
C ARG A 62 -22.03 -30.94 39.40
N ASN A 63 -23.28 -31.37 39.29
CA ASN A 63 -24.06 -31.30 38.06
C ASN A 63 -24.33 -29.86 37.64
N ARG A 64 -24.74 -29.00 38.59
CA ARG A 64 -24.97 -27.58 38.37
C ARG A 64 -23.67 -26.87 38.01
N GLY A 65 -22.57 -27.21 38.67
CA GLY A 65 -21.22 -26.74 38.34
C GLY A 65 -20.84 -27.10 36.91
N ARG A 66 -20.97 -28.38 36.53
CA ARG A 66 -20.74 -28.85 35.15
C ARG A 66 -21.60 -28.10 34.13
N LEU A 67 -22.90 -27.97 34.37
CA LEU A 67 -23.82 -27.27 33.49
C LEU A 67 -23.45 -25.78 33.34
N HIS A 68 -23.09 -25.11 34.45
CA HIS A 68 -22.60 -23.74 34.40
C HIS A 68 -21.30 -23.62 33.63
N PHE A 69 -20.33 -24.52 33.84
CA PHE A 69 -19.07 -24.51 33.09
C PHE A 69 -19.29 -24.75 31.61
N GLU A 70 -20.10 -25.74 31.23
CA GLU A 70 -20.45 -26.01 29.83
C GLU A 70 -21.11 -24.80 29.17
N LYS A 71 -22.05 -24.16 29.89
CA LYS A 71 -22.70 -22.92 29.43
C LYS A 71 -21.68 -21.80 29.21
N ILE A 72 -20.82 -21.52 30.19
CA ILE A 72 -19.82 -20.45 30.10
C ILE A 72 -18.80 -20.72 28.99
N ILE A 73 -18.36 -21.97 28.81
CA ILE A 73 -17.47 -22.35 27.71
C ILE A 73 -18.15 -22.14 26.36
N GLY A 74 -19.42 -22.54 26.23
CA GLY A 74 -20.22 -22.33 25.02
C GLY A 74 -20.41 -20.84 24.68
N GLU A 75 -20.75 -20.03 25.69
CA GLU A 75 -20.89 -18.57 25.54
C GLU A 75 -19.56 -17.91 25.16
N ASN A 76 -18.47 -18.26 25.83
CA ASN A 76 -17.14 -17.72 25.52
C ASN A 76 -16.64 -18.13 24.13
N ALA A 77 -16.87 -19.38 23.71
CA ALA A 77 -16.55 -19.83 22.37
C ALA A 77 -17.36 -19.07 21.30
N MET A 78 -18.64 -18.81 21.58
CA MET A 78 -19.49 -18.01 20.72
C MET A 78 -18.99 -16.56 20.58
N PHE A 79 -18.64 -15.91 21.69
CA PHE A 79 -18.08 -14.56 21.67
C PHE A 79 -16.75 -14.50 20.92
N LEU A 80 -15.84 -15.44 21.19
CA LEU A 80 -14.57 -15.51 20.47
C LEU A 80 -14.78 -15.69 18.96
N GLN A 81 -15.69 -16.58 18.55
CA GLN A 81 -16.00 -16.78 17.14
C GLN A 81 -16.59 -15.52 16.50
N GLN A 82 -17.46 -14.82 17.21
CA GLN A 82 -18.04 -13.56 16.75
C GLN A 82 -16.95 -12.49 16.58
N ASP A 83 -16.06 -12.34 17.56
CA ASP A 83 -14.98 -11.35 17.52
C ASP A 83 -13.97 -11.65 16.42
N LEU A 84 -13.61 -12.93 16.22
CA LEU A 84 -12.75 -13.34 15.12
C LEU A 84 -13.40 -13.04 13.77
N ARG A 85 -14.70 -13.29 13.62
CA ARG A 85 -15.42 -12.95 12.38
C ARG A 85 -15.45 -11.45 12.13
N LEU A 86 -15.77 -10.65 13.15
CA LEU A 86 -15.78 -9.19 13.06
C LEU A 86 -14.41 -8.63 12.72
N THR A 87 -13.37 -9.09 13.41
CA THR A 87 -11.98 -8.69 13.16
C THR A 87 -11.55 -9.06 11.74
N THR A 88 -11.91 -10.25 11.26
CA THR A 88 -11.62 -10.69 9.89
C THR A 88 -12.30 -9.78 8.86
N THR A 89 -13.56 -9.43 9.06
CA THR A 89 -14.29 -8.50 8.17
C THR A 89 -13.65 -7.11 8.18
N GLN A 90 -13.35 -6.57 9.36
CA GLN A 90 -12.72 -5.26 9.50
C GLN A 90 -11.33 -5.22 8.85
N LEU A 91 -10.51 -6.26 9.07
CA LEU A 91 -9.20 -6.39 8.45
C LEU A 91 -9.31 -6.45 6.93
N ASN A 92 -10.27 -7.19 6.40
CA ASN A 92 -10.49 -7.29 4.96
C ASN A 92 -10.87 -5.93 4.35
N GLU A 93 -11.83 -5.22 4.95
CA GLU A 93 -12.23 -3.89 4.49
C GLU A 93 -11.11 -2.85 4.61
N TYR A 94 -10.33 -2.91 5.70
CA TYR A 94 -9.14 -2.08 5.87
C TYR A 94 -8.11 -2.35 4.77
N MET A 95 -7.77 -3.62 4.51
CA MET A 95 -6.83 -3.99 3.45
C MET A 95 -7.32 -3.54 2.08
N LYS A 96 -8.59 -3.74 1.74
CA LYS A 96 -9.17 -3.27 0.47
C LYS A 96 -9.03 -1.76 0.31
N THR A 97 -9.37 -1.02 1.36
CA THR A 97 -9.28 0.44 1.39
C THR A 97 -7.84 0.89 1.20
N GLU A 98 -6.91 0.27 1.93
CA GLU A 98 -5.50 0.66 1.91
C GLU A 98 -4.82 0.30 0.59
N ILE A 99 -5.14 -0.86 0.01
CA ILE A 99 -4.71 -1.25 -1.35
C ILE A 99 -5.22 -0.23 -2.36
N LYS A 100 -6.51 0.13 -2.30
CA LYS A 100 -7.11 1.11 -3.21
C LYS A 100 -6.43 2.47 -3.09
N ARG A 101 -6.21 2.95 -1.86
CA ARG A 101 -5.54 4.23 -1.57
C ARG A 101 -4.12 4.24 -2.10
N THR A 102 -3.37 3.17 -1.87
CA THR A 102 -1.99 3.02 -2.33
C THR A 102 -1.94 2.97 -3.85
N LEU A 103 -2.78 2.17 -4.50
CA LEU A 103 -2.86 2.11 -5.96
C LEU A 103 -3.22 3.46 -6.57
N GLN A 104 -4.20 4.18 -6.02
CA GLN A 104 -4.56 5.53 -6.50
C GLN A 104 -3.39 6.52 -6.40
N SER A 105 -2.67 6.49 -5.27
CA SER A 105 -1.47 7.30 -5.08
C SER A 105 -0.39 6.96 -6.12
N GLU A 106 -0.08 5.68 -6.31
CA GLU A 106 0.94 5.26 -7.28
C GLU A 106 0.53 5.56 -8.73
N PHE A 107 -0.73 5.37 -9.10
CA PHE A 107 -1.22 5.78 -10.43
C PHE A 107 -1.10 7.28 -10.66
N SER A 108 -1.41 8.10 -9.66
CA SER A 108 -1.25 9.56 -9.77
C SER A 108 0.21 9.96 -10.00
N LYS A 109 1.14 9.35 -9.26
CA LYS A 109 2.58 9.57 -9.47
C LYS A 109 3.05 9.10 -10.84
N TYR A 110 2.54 7.96 -11.32
CA TYR A 110 2.86 7.46 -12.66
C TYR A 110 2.32 8.39 -13.76
N GLU A 111 1.10 8.90 -13.61
CA GLU A 111 0.52 9.88 -14.54
C GLU A 111 1.35 11.16 -14.60
N GLU A 112 1.78 11.69 -13.46
CA GLU A 112 2.67 12.85 -13.36
C GLU A 112 4.03 12.59 -14.02
N SER A 113 4.62 11.41 -13.76
CA SER A 113 5.91 11.02 -14.33
C SER A 113 5.84 10.88 -15.85
N ILE A 114 4.76 10.27 -16.38
CA ILE A 114 4.53 10.13 -17.82
C ILE A 114 4.33 11.51 -18.46
N THR A 115 3.56 12.39 -17.83
CA THR A 115 3.32 13.75 -18.31
C THR A 115 4.64 14.53 -18.38
N THR A 116 5.43 14.48 -17.31
CA THR A 116 6.76 15.12 -17.26
C THR A 116 7.69 14.56 -18.33
N ALA A 117 7.73 13.24 -18.52
CA ALA A 117 8.55 12.61 -19.56
C ALA A 117 8.10 13.01 -20.97
N LYS A 118 6.79 13.13 -21.21
CA LYS A 118 6.23 13.61 -22.47
C LYS A 118 6.64 15.06 -22.73
N ASP A 119 6.52 15.93 -21.74
CA ASP A 119 6.90 17.34 -21.87
C ASP A 119 8.39 17.50 -22.15
N LEU A 120 9.25 16.73 -21.46
CA LEU A 120 10.68 16.69 -21.72
C LEU A 120 11.01 16.20 -23.14
N ALA A 121 10.29 15.19 -23.62
CA ALA A 121 10.45 14.68 -24.98
C ALA A 121 10.04 15.73 -26.03
N LEU A 122 8.93 16.43 -25.81
CA LEU A 122 8.48 17.52 -26.68
C LEU A 122 9.52 18.64 -26.72
N GLU A 123 10.00 19.09 -25.56
CA GLU A 123 11.06 20.11 -25.47
C GLU A 123 12.34 19.67 -26.19
N SER A 124 12.72 18.41 -26.05
CA SER A 124 13.90 17.84 -26.74
C SER A 124 13.73 17.81 -28.26
N ILE A 125 12.53 17.48 -28.74
CA ILE A 125 12.20 17.50 -30.17
C ILE A 125 12.25 18.94 -30.69
N GLU A 126 11.66 19.90 -29.99
CA GLU A 126 11.68 21.32 -30.38
C GLU A 126 13.11 21.86 -30.43
N LYS A 127 13.93 21.57 -29.41
CA LYS A 127 15.37 21.92 -29.40
C LYS A 127 16.11 21.29 -30.57
N THR A 128 15.84 20.02 -30.86
CA THR A 128 16.46 19.31 -31.98
C THR A 128 16.07 19.93 -33.32
N GLN A 129 14.80 20.30 -33.51
CA GLN A 129 14.34 21.00 -34.71
C GLN A 129 15.05 22.35 -34.87
N ALA A 130 15.16 23.13 -33.79
CA ALA A 130 15.85 24.41 -33.81
C ALA A 130 17.35 24.27 -34.18
N VAL A 131 18.03 23.27 -33.62
CA VAL A 131 19.44 22.98 -33.94
C VAL A 131 19.59 22.52 -35.39
N ILE A 132 18.71 21.65 -35.88
CA ILE A 132 18.72 21.19 -37.27
C ILE A 132 18.52 22.37 -38.24
N GLU A 133 17.58 23.27 -37.94
CA GLU A 133 17.34 24.45 -38.78
C GLU A 133 18.56 25.38 -38.80
N GLN A 134 19.18 25.62 -37.64
CA GLN A 134 20.42 26.39 -37.58
C GLN A 134 21.56 25.73 -38.38
N GLN A 135 21.73 24.40 -38.25
CA GLN A 135 22.71 23.66 -39.03
C GLN A 135 22.43 23.74 -40.53
N ARG A 136 21.16 23.67 -40.94
CA ARG A 136 20.76 23.80 -42.34
C ARG A 136 21.18 25.16 -42.91
N LEU A 137 20.90 26.25 -42.19
CA LEU A 137 21.28 27.61 -42.61
C LEU A 137 22.80 27.79 -42.69
N VAL A 138 23.55 27.22 -41.75
CA VAL A 138 25.02 27.26 -41.78
C VAL A 138 25.56 26.47 -42.96
N LEU A 139 25.04 25.26 -43.19
CA LEU A 139 25.44 24.41 -44.30
C LEU A 139 25.12 25.07 -45.65
N GLU A 140 23.93 25.64 -45.79
CA GLU A 140 23.51 26.37 -46.98
C GLU A 140 24.49 27.51 -47.29
N LYS A 141 24.81 28.33 -46.28
CA LYS A 141 25.79 29.41 -46.43
C LYS A 141 27.17 28.89 -46.83
N GLN A 142 27.66 27.85 -46.15
CA GLN A 142 28.96 27.24 -46.46
C GLN A 142 28.99 26.69 -47.89
N MET A 143 27.95 26.00 -48.34
CA MET A 143 27.86 25.49 -49.70
C MET A 143 27.85 26.63 -50.73
N THR A 144 27.12 27.73 -50.47
CA THR A 144 27.15 28.89 -51.37
C THR A 144 28.51 29.57 -51.43
N ASP A 145 29.19 29.71 -50.29
CA ASP A 145 30.51 30.32 -50.20
C ASP A 145 31.57 29.43 -50.90
N GLU A 146 31.51 28.11 -50.69
CA GLU A 146 32.39 27.14 -51.37
C GLU A 146 32.16 27.12 -52.88
N ALA A 147 30.90 27.09 -53.34
CA ALA A 147 30.56 27.13 -54.75
C ALA A 147 31.05 28.43 -55.42
N ALA A 148 30.93 29.57 -54.74
CA ALA A 148 31.46 30.85 -55.22
C ALA A 148 33.00 30.84 -55.29
N ALA A 149 33.66 30.30 -54.26
CA ALA A 149 35.11 30.18 -54.22
C ALA A 149 35.65 29.20 -55.28
N GLU A 150 34.95 28.11 -55.55
CA GLU A 150 35.28 27.16 -56.61
C GLU A 150 35.09 27.80 -57.98
N LYS A 151 33.95 28.48 -58.23
CA LYS A 151 33.72 29.23 -59.48
C LYS A 151 34.85 30.25 -59.72
N ALA A 152 35.25 30.99 -58.69
CA ALA A 152 36.35 31.95 -58.79
C ALA A 152 37.69 31.27 -59.11
N ARG A 153 37.99 30.13 -58.48
CA ARG A 153 39.20 29.33 -58.77
C ARG A 153 39.21 28.77 -60.18
N MET A 154 38.07 28.25 -60.65
CA MET A 154 37.91 27.74 -62.01
C MET A 154 38.10 28.86 -63.02
N LEU A 155 37.50 30.04 -62.79
CA LEU A 155 37.65 31.20 -63.68
C LEU A 155 39.09 31.71 -63.72
N SER A 156 39.77 31.80 -62.57
CA SER A 156 41.20 32.18 -62.52
C SER A 156 42.10 31.18 -63.25
N SER A 157 41.79 29.87 -63.15
CA SER A 157 42.53 28.83 -63.86
C SER A 157 42.26 28.89 -65.36
N PHE A 158 41.02 29.17 -65.76
CA PHE A 158 40.67 29.42 -67.16
C PHE A 158 41.40 30.65 -67.69
N GLU A 159 41.41 31.76 -66.96
CA GLU A 159 42.10 33.01 -67.33
C GLU A 159 43.61 32.78 -67.52
N LYS A 160 44.24 32.04 -66.62
CA LYS A 160 45.67 31.73 -66.69
C LYS A 160 46.02 30.88 -67.91
N ASN A 161 45.14 29.97 -68.30
CA ASN A 161 45.35 29.03 -69.40
C ASN A 161 44.63 29.48 -70.69
N MET A 162 44.06 30.67 -70.74
CA MET A 162 43.18 31.11 -71.83
C MET A 162 43.90 31.12 -73.18
N ALA A 163 45.16 31.58 -73.21
CA ALA A 163 45.97 31.59 -74.42
C ALA A 163 46.20 30.17 -74.96
N ASP A 164 46.52 29.21 -74.08
CA ASP A 164 46.73 27.80 -74.47
C ASP A 164 45.44 27.11 -74.90
N ILE A 165 44.32 27.38 -74.22
CA ILE A 165 43.00 26.85 -74.58
C ILE A 165 42.59 27.34 -75.96
N VAL A 166 42.70 28.65 -76.21
CA VAL A 166 42.34 29.23 -77.51
C VAL A 166 43.28 28.73 -78.61
N ASN A 167 44.59 28.64 -78.33
CA ASN A 167 45.56 28.08 -79.26
C ASN A 167 45.19 26.65 -79.68
N HIS A 168 44.84 25.79 -78.72
CA HIS A 168 44.44 24.41 -78.98
C HIS A 168 43.23 24.33 -79.92
N TYR A 169 42.17 25.09 -79.64
CA TYR A 169 40.95 25.09 -80.46
C TYR A 169 41.13 25.73 -81.84
N ILE A 170 41.97 26.78 -81.99
CA ILE A 170 42.26 27.38 -83.30
C ILE A 170 43.05 26.40 -84.18
N LEU A 171 44.06 25.75 -83.62
CA LEU A 171 44.87 24.76 -84.36
C LEU A 171 44.06 23.53 -84.77
N GLU A 172 43.14 23.08 -83.91
CA GLU A 172 42.23 21.96 -84.20
C GLU A 172 41.19 22.34 -85.27
N ALA A 173 40.61 23.54 -85.20
CA ALA A 173 39.60 24.01 -86.15
C ALA A 173 40.14 24.27 -87.56
N ILE A 174 41.44 24.58 -87.71
CA ILE A 174 42.02 24.99 -88.99
C ILE A 174 42.75 23.86 -89.72
N GLY A 175 42.98 22.71 -89.07
CA GLY A 175 43.36 21.46 -89.73
C GLY A 175 44.48 21.56 -90.77
N ASN A 176 45.74 21.46 -90.33
CA ASN A 176 46.95 21.09 -91.10
C ASN A 176 47.29 21.79 -92.45
N GLU A 177 46.50 22.74 -92.98
CA GLU A 177 46.70 23.26 -94.35
C GLU A 177 46.94 24.78 -94.48
N ILE A 178 47.02 25.56 -93.39
CA ILE A 178 47.28 27.02 -93.48
C ILE A 178 48.35 27.47 -92.46
N ASP A 179 49.44 28.07 -92.96
CA ASP A 179 50.50 28.71 -92.14
C ASP A 179 49.98 30.04 -91.57
N LEU A 180 49.34 29.95 -90.40
CA LEU A 180 48.74 31.08 -89.68
C LEU A 180 49.63 31.61 -88.55
N THR A 181 50.89 31.19 -88.48
CA THR A 181 51.80 31.54 -87.39
C THR A 181 51.88 33.06 -87.18
N VAL A 182 51.81 33.85 -88.27
CA VAL A 182 51.82 35.32 -88.23
C VAL A 182 50.47 35.95 -87.84
N GLN A 183 49.33 35.29 -88.13
CA GLN A 183 48.00 35.78 -87.75
C GLN A 183 47.63 35.40 -86.31
N LEU A 184 48.17 34.29 -85.80
CA LEU A 184 48.00 33.85 -84.42
C LEU A 184 48.58 34.87 -83.43
N ASP A 185 49.75 35.43 -83.69
CA ASP A 185 50.35 36.48 -82.85
C ASP A 185 49.45 37.73 -82.77
N TYR A 186 48.82 38.11 -83.88
CA TYR A 186 47.89 39.23 -83.90
C TYR A 186 46.59 38.93 -83.12
N ILE A 187 46.07 37.70 -83.25
CA ILE A 187 44.89 37.24 -82.50
C ILE A 187 45.20 37.17 -81.00
N PHE A 188 46.37 36.67 -80.60
CA PHE A 188 46.79 36.66 -79.19
C PHE A 188 46.93 38.06 -78.63
N GLY A 189 47.54 38.99 -79.37
CA GLY A 189 47.60 40.39 -78.96
C GLY A 189 46.20 40.98 -78.73
N TYR A 190 45.27 40.73 -79.66
CA TYR A 190 43.89 41.21 -79.53
C TYR A 190 43.14 40.57 -78.37
N LEU A 191 43.34 39.27 -78.12
CA LEU A 191 42.72 38.55 -77.00
C LEU A 191 43.31 38.98 -75.64
N GLU A 192 44.61 39.24 -75.57
CA GLU A 192 45.26 39.72 -74.36
C GLU A 192 44.84 41.16 -74.03
N GLU A 193 44.70 42.02 -75.04
CA GLU A 193 44.18 43.40 -74.89
C GLU A 193 42.71 43.43 -74.44
N ASN A 194 41.88 42.50 -74.93
CA ASN A 194 40.45 42.44 -74.61
C ASN A 194 40.11 41.45 -73.47
N LYS A 195 41.11 40.88 -72.82
CA LYS A 195 40.97 39.87 -71.76
C LYS A 195 40.03 40.28 -70.61
N GLN A 196 40.07 41.56 -70.21
CA GLN A 196 39.19 42.09 -69.17
C GLN A 196 37.72 42.07 -69.58
N ALA A 197 37.41 42.45 -70.82
CA ALA A 197 36.04 42.46 -71.35
C ALA A 197 35.48 41.03 -71.46
N ILE A 198 36.29 40.10 -71.99
CA ILE A 198 35.91 38.67 -72.09
C ILE A 198 35.62 38.09 -70.70
N MET A 199 36.41 38.44 -69.69
CA MET A 199 36.17 38.01 -68.30
C MET A 199 34.87 38.57 -67.72
N GLU A 200 34.52 39.80 -68.07
CA GLU A 200 33.29 40.45 -67.60
C GLU A 200 32.04 39.82 -68.24
N ASP A 201 32.12 39.47 -69.53
CA ASP A 201 31.08 38.73 -70.24
C ASP A 201 30.87 37.32 -69.63
N ILE A 202 31.94 36.56 -69.38
CA ILE A 202 31.86 35.22 -68.76
C ILE A 202 31.32 35.29 -67.31
N LYS A 203 31.65 36.35 -66.55
CA LYS A 203 31.14 36.54 -65.19
C LYS A 203 29.65 36.90 -65.18
N SER A 204 29.19 37.67 -66.16
CA SER A 204 27.80 38.12 -66.29
C SER A 204 26.86 37.07 -66.90
N GLY A 205 27.40 36.04 -67.56
CA GLY A 205 26.65 34.90 -68.08
C GLY A 205 25.85 35.19 -69.35
N SER A 206 26.26 36.22 -70.11
CA SER A 206 25.80 36.45 -71.48
C SER A 206 26.45 35.49 -72.48
#